data_AF-A0A174ZKY8-F1
#
_entry.id   AF-A0A174ZKY8-F1
#
_cell.length_a   1.000
_cell.length_b   1.000
_cell.length_c   1.000
_cell.angle_alpha   90.00
_cell.angle_beta   90.00
_cell.angle_gamma   90.00
#
_symmetry.space_group_name_H-M   'P 1'
#
loop_
_entity.id
_entity.type
_entity.pdbx_description
1 polymer ?
#
loop_
_entity_poly.entity_id
_entity_poly.type
_entity_poly.pdbx_seq_one_letter_code
_entity_poly.pdbx_strand_id
1 'polypeptide(L)'
;MSEGNNTEQILNEINSSIVKIINNKMNEFNLSQKTLSEKTKISQPTISKLLSKKANFSTKELIVLSDALKINLMNVAYKTYENFGKQNFLYEHNNIPESDNFVINTTRHAFNGYIGNSYYLYYKSTITYEEKIIEGTIEFNNTENNRCSVKMKIFTGALNEYGDKIYKEYYGDMIISIPLSTCYISLKNQKIGEISYIMFHHMFLNNNPIKCRVGAALTTSCSENKRPTMHRIVLSQTAFDLNDAEDALFLDSQLNLNGSKIVISEQNLKQLLKDSDVEEMLDPFAIEKTKSSYYILDEEMLLNSPMSECDKISAINKIRKYSVTDDNIKINSSADRILFNYINSINL
;
A
#
# COMPACT_ATOMS: atom_id res chain seq x y z
N MET A 1 -34.22 -18.19 14.82
CA MET A 1 -33.31 -19.26 15.27
C MET A 1 -32.53 -18.72 16.44
N SER A 2 -32.53 -19.42 17.57
CA SER A 2 -32.13 -18.95 18.90
C SER A 2 -30.64 -18.58 19.00
N GLU A 3 -30.34 -17.40 19.54
CA GLU A 3 -28.98 -16.90 19.83
C GLU A 3 -28.12 -17.86 20.69
N GLY A 4 -28.75 -18.77 21.46
CA GLY A 4 -28.05 -19.76 22.28
C GLY A 4 -27.21 -20.80 21.51
N ASN A 5 -27.54 -21.09 20.24
CA ASN A 5 -26.84 -22.15 19.49
C ASN A 5 -25.51 -21.71 18.88
N ASN A 6 -25.27 -20.40 18.70
CA ASN A 6 -24.06 -19.91 18.01
C ASN A 6 -22.84 -19.87 18.95
N THR A 7 -23.02 -19.40 20.19
CA THR A 7 -21.93 -19.30 21.17
C THR A 7 -21.34 -20.66 21.53
N GLU A 8 -22.17 -21.69 21.68
CA GLU A 8 -21.71 -23.05 21.99
C GLU A 8 -20.92 -23.65 20.82
N GLN A 9 -21.35 -23.41 19.57
CA GLN A 9 -20.60 -23.81 18.38
C GLN A 9 -19.24 -23.11 18.29
N ILE A 10 -19.19 -21.81 18.53
CA ILE A 10 -17.94 -21.03 18.55
C ILE A 10 -16.98 -21.60 19.62
N LEU A 11 -17.48 -21.87 20.83
CA LEU A 11 -16.67 -22.46 21.90
C LEU A 11 -16.14 -23.86 21.52
N ASN A 12 -16.95 -24.68 20.87
CA ASN A 12 -16.54 -26.01 20.40
C ASN A 12 -15.43 -25.93 19.33
N GLU A 13 -15.49 -24.94 18.44
CA GLU A 13 -14.46 -24.70 17.43
C GLU A 13 -13.16 -24.17 18.03
N ILE A 14 -13.26 -23.23 18.97
CA ILE A 14 -12.11 -22.73 19.74
C ILE A 14 -11.40 -23.88 20.44
N ASN A 15 -12.15 -24.71 21.18
CA ASN A 15 -11.58 -25.89 21.86
C ASN A 15 -10.94 -26.86 20.87
N SER A 16 -11.58 -27.11 19.73
CA SER A 16 -11.07 -28.03 18.71
C SER A 16 -9.74 -27.54 18.12
N SER A 17 -9.63 -26.25 17.85
CA SER A 17 -8.43 -25.62 17.31
C SER A 17 -7.29 -25.63 18.32
N ILE A 18 -7.58 -25.35 19.59
CA ILE A 18 -6.60 -25.41 20.68
C ILE A 18 -6.08 -26.84 20.87
N VAL A 19 -6.95 -27.85 20.94
CA VAL A 19 -6.55 -29.26 21.06
C VAL A 19 -5.66 -29.70 19.89
N LYS A 20 -6.02 -29.31 18.66
CA LYS A 20 -5.22 -29.63 17.46
C LYS A 20 -3.81 -29.04 17.57
N ILE A 21 -3.69 -27.78 17.97
CA ILE A 21 -2.39 -27.11 18.13
C ILE A 21 -1.57 -27.75 19.25
N ILE A 22 -2.18 -28.07 20.39
CA ILE A 22 -1.49 -28.74 21.49
C ILE A 22 -0.96 -30.11 21.03
N ASN A 23 -1.79 -30.92 20.36
CA ASN A 23 -1.36 -32.24 19.86
C ASN A 23 -0.19 -32.12 18.85
N ASN A 24 -0.25 -31.13 17.95
CA ASN A 24 0.85 -30.88 17.01
C ASN A 24 2.15 -30.51 17.74
N LYS A 25 2.09 -29.62 18.74
CA LYS A 25 3.26 -29.21 19.53
C LYS A 25 3.79 -30.35 20.42
N MET A 26 2.90 -31.18 20.96
CA MET A 26 3.31 -32.38 21.68
C MET A 26 4.05 -33.36 20.77
N ASN A 27 3.59 -33.55 19.54
CA ASN A 27 4.29 -34.38 18.56
C ASN A 27 5.64 -33.77 18.16
N GLU A 28 5.70 -32.47 17.88
CA GLU A 28 6.92 -31.74 17.53
C GLU A 28 8.00 -31.86 18.61
N PHE A 29 7.60 -31.79 19.88
CA PHE A 29 8.49 -31.89 21.03
C PHE A 29 8.62 -33.30 21.61
N ASN A 30 8.03 -34.32 20.98
CA ASN A 30 7.97 -35.69 21.49
C ASN A 30 7.48 -35.79 22.96
N LEU A 31 6.50 -34.97 23.33
CA LEU A 31 5.96 -34.90 24.69
C LEU A 31 4.80 -35.88 24.88
N SER A 32 4.84 -36.63 25.98
CA SER A 32 3.70 -37.40 26.46
C SER A 32 2.77 -36.53 27.32
N GLN A 33 1.50 -36.94 27.51
CA GLN A 33 0.59 -36.26 28.43
C GLN A 33 1.11 -36.26 29.88
N LYS A 34 1.86 -37.30 30.28
CA LYS A 34 2.52 -37.37 31.58
C LYS A 34 3.59 -36.30 31.73
N THR A 35 4.45 -36.15 30.73
CA THR A 35 5.51 -35.12 30.71
C THR A 35 4.92 -33.71 30.67
N LEU A 36 3.83 -33.50 29.93
CA LEU A 36 3.12 -32.22 29.91
C LEU A 36 2.46 -31.91 31.27
N SER A 37 1.94 -32.93 31.95
CA SER A 37 1.39 -32.81 33.32
C SER A 37 2.45 -32.32 34.30
N GLU A 38 3.65 -32.90 34.26
CA GLU A 38 4.77 -32.50 35.12
C GLU A 38 5.21 -31.06 34.85
N LYS A 39 5.29 -30.63 33.58
CA LYS A 39 5.68 -29.27 33.18
C LYS A 39 4.65 -28.20 33.57
N THR A 40 3.37 -28.53 33.52
CA THR A 40 2.27 -27.57 33.72
C THR A 40 1.69 -27.62 35.13
N LYS A 41 2.02 -28.63 35.93
CA LYS A 41 1.34 -28.94 37.21
C LYS A 41 -0.18 -29.16 37.07
N ILE A 42 -0.68 -29.38 35.85
CA ILE A 42 -2.05 -29.82 35.59
C ILE A 42 -2.05 -31.34 35.66
N SER A 43 -3.02 -31.95 36.36
CA SER A 43 -3.07 -33.41 36.49
C SER A 43 -3.21 -34.10 35.13
N GLN A 44 -2.54 -35.24 34.93
CA GLN A 44 -2.64 -36.02 33.69
C GLN A 44 -4.10 -36.38 33.32
N PRO A 45 -4.98 -36.78 34.27
CA PRO A 45 -6.40 -36.98 33.97
C PRO A 45 -7.10 -35.71 33.44
N THR A 46 -6.77 -34.54 33.98
CA THR A 46 -7.31 -33.25 33.48
C THR A 46 -6.83 -32.97 32.07
N ILE A 47 -5.53 -33.15 31.79
CA ILE A 47 -4.99 -33.00 30.43
C ILE A 47 -5.71 -33.93 29.45
N SER A 48 -5.91 -35.20 29.81
CA SER A 48 -6.64 -36.16 28.97
C SER A 48 -8.09 -35.72 28.70
N LYS A 49 -8.80 -35.20 29.71
CA LYS A 49 -10.16 -34.66 29.53
C LYS A 49 -10.20 -33.45 28.59
N LEU A 50 -9.25 -32.52 28.73
CA LEU A 50 -9.13 -31.35 27.85
C LEU A 50 -8.82 -31.76 26.41
N LEU A 51 -7.84 -32.65 26.20
CA LEU A 51 -7.43 -33.10 24.87
C LEU A 51 -8.47 -34.00 24.19
N SER A 52 -9.29 -34.70 24.97
CA SER A 52 -10.44 -35.47 24.45
C SER A 52 -11.69 -34.61 24.22
N LYS A 53 -11.59 -33.29 24.41
CA LYS A 53 -12.70 -32.32 24.27
C LYS A 53 -13.89 -32.60 25.19
N LYS A 54 -13.68 -33.33 26.29
CA LYS A 54 -14.71 -33.61 27.31
C LYS A 54 -14.80 -32.49 28.36
N ALA A 55 -13.90 -31.51 28.30
CA ALA A 55 -13.88 -30.32 29.14
C ALA A 55 -13.33 -29.14 28.33
N ASN A 56 -13.77 -27.93 28.69
CA ASN A 56 -13.28 -26.68 28.10
C ASN A 56 -12.05 -26.19 28.84
N PHE A 57 -11.16 -25.49 28.14
CA PHE A 57 -10.00 -24.87 28.77
C PHE A 57 -10.42 -23.61 29.55
N SER A 58 -9.96 -23.52 30.80
CA SER A 58 -9.95 -22.26 31.55
C SER A 58 -8.80 -21.37 31.11
N THR A 59 -8.92 -20.06 31.36
CA THR A 59 -7.85 -19.08 31.08
C THR A 59 -6.53 -19.46 31.76
N LYS A 60 -6.58 -19.99 32.99
CA LYS A 60 -5.39 -20.45 33.72
C LYS A 60 -4.70 -21.60 32.98
N GLU A 61 -5.46 -22.59 32.51
CA GLU A 61 -4.92 -23.72 31.77
C GLU A 61 -4.31 -23.26 30.44
N LEU A 62 -4.96 -22.34 29.73
CA LEU A 62 -4.41 -21.76 28.50
C LEU A 62 -3.07 -21.06 28.74
N ILE A 63 -2.95 -20.27 29.80
CA ILE A 63 -1.69 -19.57 30.14
C ILE A 63 -0.57 -20.57 30.43
N VAL A 64 -0.83 -21.55 31.30
CA VAL A 64 0.21 -22.49 31.73
C VAL A 64 0.62 -23.45 30.60
N LEU A 65 -0.33 -23.90 29.78
CA LEU A 65 -0.03 -24.69 28.58
C LEU A 65 0.70 -23.86 27.53
N SER A 66 0.37 -22.57 27.39
CA SER A 66 1.05 -21.67 26.45
C SER A 66 2.53 -21.53 26.78
N ASP A 67 2.86 -21.34 28.06
CA ASP A 67 4.24 -21.25 28.53
C ASP A 67 4.99 -22.58 28.33
N ALA A 68 4.38 -23.70 28.73
CA ALA A 68 4.99 -25.02 28.61
C ALA A 68 5.26 -25.45 27.15
N LEU A 69 4.41 -25.03 26.22
CA LEU A 69 4.50 -25.37 24.78
C LEU A 69 5.09 -24.26 23.92
N LYS A 70 5.55 -23.15 24.54
CA LYS A 70 6.16 -21.99 23.85
C LYS A 70 5.26 -21.46 22.71
N ILE A 71 3.94 -21.40 22.93
CA ILE A 71 2.96 -20.94 21.95
C ILE A 71 1.85 -20.16 22.65
N ASN A 72 1.33 -19.10 22.03
CA ASN A 72 0.23 -18.32 22.60
C ASN A 72 -1.14 -18.95 22.27
N LEU A 73 -1.68 -19.80 23.14
CA LEU A 73 -2.98 -20.45 22.95
C LEU A 73 -4.16 -19.45 23.05
N MET A 74 -3.99 -18.33 23.74
CA MET A 74 -5.00 -17.25 23.75
C MET A 74 -5.14 -16.61 22.37
N ASN A 75 -4.04 -16.44 21.63
CA ASN A 75 -4.07 -15.98 20.24
C ASN A 75 -4.74 -17.01 19.32
N VAL A 76 -4.57 -18.32 19.57
CA VAL A 76 -5.29 -19.37 18.83
C VAL A 76 -6.80 -19.26 19.07
N ALA A 77 -7.21 -19.09 20.34
CA ALA A 77 -8.61 -18.89 20.69
C ALA A 77 -9.19 -17.64 20.02
N TYR A 78 -8.48 -16.51 20.10
CA TYR A 78 -8.86 -15.25 19.49
C TYR A 78 -9.00 -15.37 17.96
N LYS A 79 -7.99 -15.91 17.25
CA LYS A 79 -8.06 -16.11 15.80
C LYS A 79 -9.22 -17.03 15.39
N THR A 80 -9.48 -18.07 16.18
CA THR A 80 -10.61 -18.99 15.91
C THR A 80 -11.95 -18.28 16.12
N TYR A 81 -12.06 -17.46 17.16
CA TYR A 81 -13.22 -16.60 17.40
C TYR A 81 -13.43 -15.57 16.29
N GLU A 82 -12.37 -14.92 15.80
CA GLU A 82 -12.45 -14.01 14.64
C GLU A 82 -12.95 -14.77 13.39
N ASN A 83 -12.38 -15.93 13.09
CA ASN A 83 -12.70 -16.68 11.88
C ASN A 83 -14.10 -17.32 11.91
N PHE A 84 -14.55 -17.79 13.08
CA PHE A 84 -15.79 -18.55 13.21
C PHE A 84 -16.93 -17.72 13.83
N GLY A 85 -16.62 -16.89 14.82
CA GLY A 85 -17.58 -16.07 15.56
C GLY A 85 -17.92 -14.72 14.91
N LYS A 86 -17.06 -14.18 14.05
CA LYS A 86 -17.27 -12.90 13.35
C LYS A 86 -17.53 -13.04 11.85
N GLN A 87 -18.25 -14.07 11.41
CA GLN A 87 -18.70 -14.11 10.01
C GLN A 87 -19.63 -12.93 9.61
N ASN A 88 -20.08 -12.06 10.54
CA ASN A 88 -20.99 -10.96 10.20
C ASN A 88 -20.58 -9.54 10.63
N PHE A 89 -19.51 -9.31 11.39
CA PHE A 89 -19.19 -7.94 11.83
C PHE A 89 -17.70 -7.78 12.03
N LEU A 90 -17.04 -7.18 11.03
CA LEU A 90 -15.99 -6.14 11.12
C LEU A 90 -15.30 -6.03 9.76
N TYR A 91 -15.70 -5.04 8.97
CA TYR A 91 -14.99 -4.61 7.76
C TYR A 91 -13.71 -3.88 8.16
N GLU A 92 -12.77 -4.58 8.77
CA GLU A 92 -11.41 -4.07 8.95
C GLU A 92 -10.62 -4.28 7.66
N HIS A 93 -9.91 -3.25 7.20
CA HIS A 93 -9.03 -3.33 6.02
C HIS A 93 -8.02 -4.50 6.11
N ASN A 94 -7.70 -4.94 7.34
CA ASN A 94 -6.79 -6.04 7.63
C ASN A 94 -7.40 -7.44 7.46
N ASN A 95 -8.72 -7.55 7.32
CA ASN A 95 -9.46 -8.82 7.28
C ASN A 95 -9.86 -9.26 5.86
N ILE A 96 -9.28 -8.67 4.81
CA ILE A 96 -9.45 -9.20 3.45
C ILE A 96 -8.95 -10.65 3.47
N PRO A 97 -9.79 -11.65 3.11
CA PRO A 97 -9.38 -13.04 3.13
C PRO A 97 -8.52 -13.39 1.92
N GLU A 98 -7.58 -14.31 2.11
CA GLU A 98 -6.83 -14.91 1.01
C GLU A 98 -7.80 -15.59 0.03
N SER A 99 -7.61 -15.34 -1.26
CA SER A 99 -8.38 -15.97 -2.33
C SER A 99 -7.58 -15.96 -3.64
N ASP A 100 -8.10 -16.60 -4.69
CA ASP A 100 -7.49 -16.49 -6.03
C ASP A 100 -7.59 -15.09 -6.64
N ASN A 101 -8.52 -14.27 -6.15
CA ASN A 101 -8.66 -12.89 -6.59
C ASN A 101 -7.75 -11.95 -5.80
N PHE A 102 -7.71 -12.09 -4.47
CA PHE A 102 -6.87 -11.30 -3.57
C PHE A 102 -5.80 -12.17 -2.94
N VAL A 103 -4.58 -11.96 -3.41
CA VAL A 103 -3.37 -12.64 -2.94
C VAL A 103 -2.73 -11.80 -1.83
N ILE A 104 -2.63 -12.42 -0.66
CA ILE A 104 -2.14 -11.86 0.60
C ILE A 104 -0.98 -12.71 1.11
N ASN A 105 -1.09 -14.03 0.92
CA ASN A 105 -0.08 -14.99 1.31
C ASN A 105 1.19 -14.83 0.45
N THR A 106 2.27 -14.36 1.08
CA THR A 106 3.59 -14.10 0.48
C THR A 106 4.28 -15.33 -0.08
N THR A 107 3.82 -16.54 0.26
CA THR A 107 4.33 -17.79 -0.32
C THR A 107 3.82 -18.03 -1.76
N ARG A 108 2.81 -17.28 -2.21
CA ARG A 108 2.32 -17.36 -3.59
C ARG A 108 3.28 -16.66 -4.54
N HIS A 109 3.40 -17.22 -5.74
CA HIS A 109 4.25 -16.70 -6.83
C HIS A 109 4.00 -15.24 -7.20
N ALA A 110 2.80 -14.69 -6.93
CA ALA A 110 2.49 -13.29 -7.17
C ALA A 110 3.39 -12.32 -6.37
N PHE A 111 3.92 -12.75 -5.21
CA PHE A 111 4.83 -11.94 -4.40
C PHE A 111 6.31 -12.11 -4.77
N ASN A 112 6.63 -12.96 -5.76
CA ASN A 112 7.99 -13.09 -6.27
C ASN A 112 8.46 -11.75 -6.85
N GLY A 113 9.69 -11.37 -6.49
CA GLY A 113 10.28 -10.08 -6.88
C GLY A 113 9.89 -8.90 -6.00
N TYR A 114 8.98 -9.06 -5.03
CA TYR A 114 8.67 -8.04 -4.02
C TYR A 114 9.38 -8.33 -2.71
N ILE A 115 9.08 -9.49 -2.11
CA ILE A 115 9.50 -9.84 -0.75
C ILE A 115 11.02 -9.89 -0.63
N GLY A 116 11.54 -9.28 0.44
CA GLY A 116 12.97 -9.18 0.73
C GLY A 116 13.70 -8.08 -0.03
N ASN A 117 12.99 -7.26 -0.81
CA ASN A 117 13.60 -6.18 -1.60
C ASN A 117 13.25 -4.80 -1.02
N SER A 118 14.15 -3.86 -1.28
CA SER A 118 13.99 -2.42 -1.01
C SER A 118 14.14 -1.65 -2.32
N TYR A 119 13.38 -0.58 -2.44
CA TYR A 119 13.34 0.28 -3.63
C TYR A 119 13.43 1.74 -3.23
N TYR A 120 14.12 2.54 -4.03
CA TYR A 120 14.05 3.98 -3.99
C TYR A 120 12.66 4.44 -4.44
N LEU A 121 12.12 5.44 -3.76
CA LEU A 121 10.80 5.99 -3.98
C LEU A 121 10.91 7.49 -4.20
N TYR A 122 10.23 7.99 -5.24
CA TYR A 122 10.25 9.40 -5.61
C TYR A 122 8.85 9.93 -5.94
N TYR A 123 8.56 11.17 -5.55
CA TYR A 123 7.33 11.89 -5.89
C TYR A 123 7.48 13.40 -5.73
N LYS A 124 6.61 14.21 -6.34
CA LYS A 124 6.67 15.67 -6.25
C LYS A 124 6.14 16.20 -4.91
N SER A 125 6.79 17.23 -4.37
CA SER A 125 6.31 17.99 -3.21
C SER A 125 4.94 18.61 -3.45
N THR A 126 4.12 18.69 -2.39
CA THR A 126 2.83 19.41 -2.39
C THR A 126 2.95 20.85 -1.91
N ILE A 127 4.15 21.31 -1.55
CA ILE A 127 4.35 22.67 -1.05
C ILE A 127 4.33 23.59 -2.28
N THR A 128 3.37 24.52 -2.30
CA THR A 128 3.26 25.51 -3.37
C THR A 128 4.58 26.28 -3.48
N TYR A 129 5.10 26.42 -4.70
CA TYR A 129 6.39 27.08 -5.03
C TYR A 129 7.67 26.30 -4.72
N GLU A 130 7.58 25.05 -4.24
CA GLU A 130 8.72 24.13 -4.19
C GLU A 130 8.59 23.06 -5.29
N GLU A 131 9.27 23.27 -6.43
CA GLU A 131 9.47 22.22 -7.43
C GLU A 131 10.58 21.28 -6.98
N LYS A 132 10.30 20.53 -5.90
CA LYS A 132 11.25 19.61 -5.29
C LYS A 132 10.74 18.18 -5.40
N ILE A 133 11.60 17.31 -5.93
CA ILE A 133 11.43 15.87 -5.87
C ILE A 133 11.71 15.41 -4.44
N ILE A 134 10.75 14.72 -3.84
CA ILE A 134 10.87 14.10 -2.53
C ILE A 134 11.42 12.69 -2.72
N GLU A 135 12.45 12.37 -1.94
CA GLU A 135 13.13 11.09 -1.95
C GLU A 135 12.74 10.23 -0.74
N GLY A 136 12.67 8.93 -0.96
CA GLY A 136 12.38 7.95 0.06
C GLY A 136 12.81 6.56 -0.34
N THR A 137 12.48 5.60 0.53
CA THR A 137 12.66 4.18 0.28
C THR A 137 11.40 3.41 0.68
N ILE A 138 11.14 2.30 0.00
CA ILE A 138 10.05 1.38 0.33
C ILE A 138 10.57 -0.05 0.36
N GLU A 139 10.28 -0.75 1.45
CA GLU A 139 10.75 -2.11 1.74
C GLU A 139 9.55 -3.05 1.86
N PHE A 140 9.66 -4.22 1.23
CA PHE A 140 8.64 -5.25 1.24
C PHE A 140 9.16 -6.49 1.99
N ASN A 141 8.58 -6.79 3.15
CA ASN A 141 9.05 -7.84 4.04
C ASN A 141 7.97 -8.87 4.34
N ASN A 142 8.37 -10.13 4.49
CA ASN A 142 7.45 -11.15 4.97
C ASN A 142 7.23 -11.02 6.48
N THR A 143 6.00 -11.26 6.92
CA THR A 143 5.65 -11.37 8.34
C THR A 143 5.50 -12.84 8.74
N GLU A 144 5.47 -13.12 10.05
CA GLU A 144 5.26 -14.48 10.58
C GLU A 144 3.94 -15.13 10.10
N ASN A 145 2.93 -14.33 9.75
CA ASN A 145 1.64 -14.81 9.24
C ASN A 145 1.61 -14.89 7.70
N ASN A 146 2.77 -14.88 7.03
CA ASN A 146 2.91 -14.87 5.58
C ASN A 146 2.17 -13.71 4.90
N ARG A 147 2.15 -12.53 5.52
CA ARG A 147 1.65 -11.29 4.89
C ARG A 147 2.81 -10.40 4.47
N CYS A 148 2.61 -9.65 3.39
CA CYS A 148 3.57 -8.65 2.93
C CYS A 148 3.45 -7.39 3.77
N SER A 149 4.36 -7.21 4.73
CA SER A 149 4.54 -5.92 5.40
C SER A 149 5.29 -4.94 4.52
N VAL A 150 4.87 -3.69 4.55
CA VAL A 150 5.50 -2.59 3.81
C VAL A 150 6.00 -1.56 4.80
N LYS A 151 7.28 -1.18 4.68
CA LYS A 151 7.88 -0.06 5.40
C LYS A 151 8.31 1.00 4.40
N MET A 152 7.77 2.20 4.52
CA MET A 152 8.16 3.34 3.69
C MET A 152 8.84 4.40 4.55
N LYS A 153 9.97 4.93 4.09
CA LYS A 153 10.69 6.05 4.70
C LYS A 153 10.72 7.20 3.72
N ILE A 154 10.38 8.39 4.17
CA ILE A 154 10.44 9.62 3.36
C ILE A 154 11.39 10.58 4.06
N PHE A 155 12.35 11.12 3.32
CA PHE A 155 13.27 12.12 3.85
C PHE A 155 12.51 13.44 4.08
N THR A 156 12.64 14.04 5.26
CA THR A 156 11.94 15.29 5.59
C THR A 156 12.63 16.54 5.09
N GLY A 157 13.83 16.40 4.50
CA GLY A 157 14.68 17.54 4.18
C GLY A 157 15.47 18.08 5.38
N ALA A 158 15.25 17.56 6.59
CA ALA A 158 15.90 18.03 7.81
C ALA A 158 16.99 17.05 8.28
N LEU A 159 18.02 17.60 8.93
CA LEU A 159 19.06 16.85 9.63
C LEU A 159 18.84 16.94 11.15
N ASN A 160 19.22 15.90 11.88
CA ASN A 160 19.24 15.93 13.34
C ASN A 160 20.48 16.70 13.86
N GLU A 161 20.59 16.84 15.18
CA GLU A 161 21.71 17.52 15.85
C GLU A 161 23.09 16.88 15.59
N TYR A 162 23.11 15.64 15.09
CA TYR A 162 24.31 14.87 14.74
C TYR A 162 24.63 14.88 13.24
N GLY A 163 23.80 15.56 12.42
CA GLY A 163 23.95 15.63 10.97
C GLY A 163 23.29 14.50 10.18
N ASP A 164 22.55 13.58 10.83
CA ASP A 164 21.85 12.50 10.15
C ASP A 164 20.51 12.96 9.58
N LYS A 165 20.13 12.39 8.43
CA LYS A 165 18.83 12.63 7.79
C LYS A 165 17.68 12.19 8.69
N ILE A 166 16.69 13.07 8.87
CA ILE A 166 15.43 12.77 9.56
C ILE A 166 14.42 12.21 8.56
N TYR A 167 13.76 11.11 8.93
CA TYR A 167 12.77 10.44 8.09
C TYR A 167 11.41 10.37 8.74
N LYS A 168 10.35 10.53 7.94
CA LYS A 168 9.00 10.07 8.27
C LYS A 168 8.90 8.59 7.91
N GLU A 169 8.46 7.77 8.85
CA GLU A 169 8.29 6.34 8.63
C GLU A 169 6.80 5.97 8.61
N TYR A 170 6.42 5.21 7.60
CA TYR A 170 5.09 4.67 7.41
C TYR A 170 5.16 3.15 7.35
N TYR A 171 4.14 2.51 7.89
CA TYR A 171 4.07 1.06 8.00
C TYR A 171 2.70 0.56 7.55
N GLY A 172 2.65 -0.60 6.93
CA GLY A 172 1.39 -1.22 6.56
C GLY A 172 1.59 -2.51 5.78
N ASP A 173 0.72 -2.79 4.82
CA ASP A 173 0.71 -4.04 4.08
C ASP A 173 0.37 -3.88 2.61
N MET A 174 0.75 -4.90 1.83
CA MET A 174 0.44 -5.02 0.39
C MET A 174 -0.50 -6.19 0.14
N ILE A 175 -1.50 -5.96 -0.70
CA ILE A 175 -2.41 -6.98 -1.24
C ILE A 175 -2.34 -6.91 -2.76
N ILE A 176 -2.31 -8.07 -3.43
CA ILE A 176 -2.29 -8.14 -4.89
C ILE A 176 -3.64 -8.62 -5.39
N SER A 177 -4.28 -7.83 -6.25
CA SER A 177 -5.41 -8.33 -7.05
C SER A 177 -4.89 -8.91 -8.36
N ILE A 178 -5.07 -10.22 -8.53
CA ILE A 178 -4.72 -10.92 -9.77
C ILE A 178 -5.61 -10.50 -10.94
N PRO A 179 -6.96 -10.52 -10.85
CA PRO A 179 -7.81 -10.17 -11.99
C PRO A 179 -7.64 -8.72 -12.44
N LEU A 180 -7.28 -7.81 -11.53
CA LEU A 180 -7.03 -6.40 -11.86
C LEU A 180 -5.54 -6.10 -12.10
N SER A 181 -4.67 -7.09 -11.95
CA SER A 181 -3.20 -6.94 -12.04
C SER A 181 -2.72 -5.69 -11.31
N THR A 182 -3.09 -5.54 -10.05
CA THR A 182 -2.83 -4.32 -9.27
C THR A 182 -2.38 -4.67 -7.85
N CYS A 183 -1.31 -4.01 -7.42
CA CYS A 183 -0.89 -3.99 -6.03
C CYS A 183 -1.59 -2.84 -5.30
N TYR A 184 -2.18 -3.14 -4.15
CA TYR A 184 -2.76 -2.18 -3.22
C TYR A 184 -1.90 -2.13 -1.97
N ILE A 185 -1.44 -0.95 -1.60
CA ILE A 185 -0.62 -0.72 -0.42
C ILE A 185 -1.34 0.30 0.45
N SER A 186 -1.60 -0.06 1.70
CA SER A 186 -2.08 0.85 2.72
C SER A 186 -0.95 1.12 3.70
N LEU A 187 -0.69 2.39 4.00
CA LEU A 187 0.40 2.83 4.85
C LEU A 187 -0.13 3.78 5.91
N LYS A 188 0.37 3.65 7.13
CA LYS A 188 0.05 4.55 8.24
C LYS A 188 1.32 5.09 8.89
N ASN A 189 1.31 6.37 9.22
CA ASN A 189 2.23 6.96 10.17
C ASN A 189 1.43 7.36 11.41
N GLN A 190 1.43 6.48 12.41
CA GLN A 190 0.66 6.66 13.64
C GLN A 190 1.14 7.88 14.45
N LYS A 191 2.41 8.28 14.32
CA LYS A 191 2.95 9.43 15.07
C LYS A 191 2.30 10.74 14.65
N ILE A 192 1.97 10.88 13.37
CA ILE A 192 1.36 12.10 12.81
C ILE A 192 -0.11 11.93 12.43
N GLY A 193 -0.67 10.73 12.62
CA GLY A 193 -2.07 10.43 12.30
C GLY A 193 -2.38 10.41 10.80
N GLU A 194 -1.40 10.08 9.95
CA GLU A 194 -1.59 10.04 8.50
C GLU A 194 -1.80 8.61 7.99
N ILE A 195 -2.72 8.45 7.05
CA ILE A 195 -2.90 7.25 6.24
C ILE A 195 -2.66 7.64 4.78
N SER A 196 -1.89 6.82 4.08
CA SER A 196 -1.57 6.99 2.67
C SER A 196 -1.84 5.68 1.93
N TYR A 197 -2.21 5.79 0.66
CA TYR A 197 -2.44 4.63 -0.20
C TYR A 197 -1.51 4.71 -1.40
N ILE A 198 -0.95 3.58 -1.79
CA ILE A 198 -0.16 3.44 -3.02
C ILE A 198 -0.78 2.32 -3.86
N MET A 199 -0.90 2.57 -5.16
CA MET A 199 -1.37 1.59 -6.13
C MET A 199 -0.47 1.59 -7.35
N PHE A 200 -0.08 0.41 -7.82
CA PHE A 200 0.65 0.27 -9.07
C PHE A 200 0.36 -1.08 -9.71
N HIS A 201 0.68 -1.20 -11.00
CA HIS A 201 0.41 -2.41 -11.77
C HIS A 201 1.26 -3.60 -11.28
N HIS A 202 0.59 -4.72 -11.00
CA HIS A 202 1.23 -5.98 -10.69
C HIS A 202 1.65 -6.69 -11.99
N MET A 203 2.85 -7.27 -11.98
CA MET A 203 3.27 -8.23 -13.00
C MET A 203 3.97 -9.42 -12.35
N PHE A 204 3.82 -10.60 -12.96
CA PHE A 204 4.52 -11.79 -12.53
C PHE A 204 5.99 -11.72 -12.90
N LEU A 205 6.85 -11.78 -11.90
CA LEU A 205 8.29 -11.84 -12.07
C LEU A 205 8.74 -13.22 -11.62
N ASN A 206 9.02 -14.10 -12.57
CA ASN A 206 9.43 -15.50 -12.37
C ASN A 206 10.82 -15.62 -11.70
N ASN A 207 11.02 -14.96 -10.54
CA ASN A 207 12.17 -14.89 -9.62
C ASN A 207 13.09 -13.66 -9.72
N ASN A 208 12.82 -12.70 -10.60
CA ASN A 208 13.59 -11.45 -10.64
C ASN A 208 12.98 -10.39 -9.70
N PRO A 209 13.79 -9.54 -9.04
CA PRO A 209 13.28 -8.35 -8.39
C PRO A 209 12.64 -7.41 -9.41
N ILE A 210 11.73 -6.56 -8.94
CA ILE A 210 11.22 -5.46 -9.76
C ILE A 210 12.39 -4.52 -10.06
N LYS A 211 12.61 -4.16 -11.31
CA LYS A 211 13.55 -3.07 -11.60
C LYS A 211 12.95 -1.71 -11.26
N CYS A 212 11.70 -1.48 -11.66
CA CYS A 212 11.00 -0.23 -11.43
C CYS A 212 9.47 -0.36 -11.59
N ARG A 213 8.72 0.59 -11.02
CA ARG A 213 7.28 0.79 -11.25
C ARG A 213 6.89 2.26 -11.16
N VAL A 214 5.94 2.66 -11.99
CA VAL A 214 5.20 3.90 -11.81
C VAL A 214 3.86 3.59 -11.14
N GLY A 215 3.55 4.34 -10.09
CA GLY A 215 2.33 4.15 -9.29
C GLY A 215 1.59 5.44 -9.05
N ALA A 216 0.37 5.31 -8.52
CA ALA A 216 -0.40 6.40 -7.97
C ALA A 216 -0.30 6.34 -6.45
N ALA A 217 -0.14 7.49 -5.80
CA ALA A 217 -0.27 7.61 -4.36
C ALA A 217 -1.37 8.60 -4.01
N LEU A 218 -2.12 8.29 -2.95
CA LEU A 218 -3.08 9.19 -2.33
C LEU A 218 -2.57 9.51 -0.93
N THR A 219 -2.24 10.78 -0.68
CA THR A 219 -1.63 11.28 0.55
C THR A 219 -2.40 12.50 1.06
N THR A 220 -1.96 13.10 2.16
CA THR A 220 -2.47 14.41 2.62
C THR A 220 -1.40 15.48 2.39
N SER A 221 -1.77 16.62 1.80
CA SER A 221 -0.84 17.72 1.54
C SER A 221 -0.20 18.25 2.82
N CYS A 222 1.06 18.70 2.71
CA CYS A 222 1.83 19.27 3.82
C CYS A 222 1.59 20.78 4.05
N SER A 223 0.68 21.45 3.33
CA SER A 223 0.40 22.88 3.48
C SER A 223 -0.51 23.18 4.68
N GLU A 224 -0.69 24.46 5.03
CA GLU A 224 -1.62 24.90 6.10
C GLU A 224 -3.03 24.32 5.91
N ASN A 225 -3.46 24.23 4.65
CA ASN A 225 -4.69 23.56 4.24
C ASN A 225 -4.41 22.10 3.84
N LYS A 226 -4.41 21.20 4.84
CA LYS A 226 -4.29 19.76 4.63
C LYS A 226 -5.45 19.24 3.77
N ARG A 227 -5.15 18.76 2.57
CA ARG A 227 -6.13 18.24 1.61
C ARG A 227 -5.67 16.89 1.05
N PRO A 228 -6.59 15.95 0.77
CA PRO A 228 -6.25 14.75 0.02
C PRO A 228 -5.58 15.12 -1.30
N THR A 229 -4.44 14.51 -1.58
CA THR A 229 -3.62 14.81 -2.76
C THR A 229 -3.25 13.54 -3.49
N MET A 230 -3.45 13.53 -4.80
CA MET A 230 -3.05 12.44 -5.67
C MET A 230 -1.70 12.75 -6.31
N HIS A 231 -0.80 11.78 -6.28
CA HIS A 231 0.54 11.86 -6.83
C HIS A 231 0.77 10.72 -7.80
N ARG A 232 1.67 10.96 -8.75
CA ARG A 232 2.42 9.86 -9.36
C ARG A 232 3.67 9.62 -8.53
N ILE A 233 4.02 8.35 -8.37
CA ILE A 233 5.23 7.91 -7.70
C ILE A 233 6.07 7.06 -8.65
N VAL A 234 7.38 7.07 -8.43
CA VAL A 234 8.33 6.17 -9.08
C VAL A 234 8.97 5.30 -8.01
N LEU A 235 8.93 3.98 -8.24
CA LEU A 235 9.71 2.98 -7.52
C LEU A 235 10.85 2.52 -8.41
N SER A 236 12.06 2.45 -7.89
CA SER A 236 13.24 2.04 -8.64
C SER A 236 14.19 1.23 -7.76
N GLN A 237 14.81 0.21 -8.34
CA GLN A 237 15.90 -0.53 -7.71
C GLN A 237 17.20 0.27 -7.69
N THR A 238 17.36 1.21 -8.63
CA THR A 238 18.52 2.10 -8.77
C THR A 238 18.15 3.49 -8.29
N ALA A 239 19.06 4.14 -7.54
CA ALA A 239 18.89 5.53 -7.15
C ALA A 239 19.16 6.45 -8.36
N PHE A 240 18.37 7.52 -8.49
CA PHE A 240 18.66 8.62 -9.40
C PHE A 240 19.53 9.66 -8.69
N ASP A 241 20.48 10.26 -9.41
CA ASP A 241 21.24 11.42 -8.92
C ASP A 241 20.51 12.72 -9.28
N LEU A 242 19.83 13.31 -8.30
CA LEU A 242 19.09 14.55 -8.52
C LEU A 242 19.97 15.78 -8.76
N ASN A 243 21.30 15.67 -8.63
CA ASN A 243 22.23 16.72 -9.03
C ASN A 243 22.62 16.61 -10.51
N ASP A 244 22.41 15.44 -11.12
CA ASP A 244 22.55 15.27 -12.55
C ASP A 244 21.29 15.81 -13.25
N ALA A 245 21.50 16.64 -14.27
CA ALA A 245 20.42 17.36 -14.94
C ALA A 245 19.53 16.44 -15.76
N GLU A 246 20.08 15.35 -16.33
CA GLU A 246 19.30 14.40 -17.12
C GLU A 246 18.46 13.51 -16.22
N ASP A 247 19.04 12.97 -15.14
CA ASP A 247 18.31 12.18 -14.13
C ASP A 247 17.19 13.01 -13.49
N ALA A 248 17.47 14.27 -13.11
CA ALA A 248 16.50 15.17 -12.52
C ALA A 248 15.35 15.49 -13.49
N LEU A 249 15.67 15.83 -14.74
CA LEU A 249 14.66 16.11 -15.78
C LEU A 249 13.82 14.87 -16.09
N PHE A 250 14.48 13.72 -16.25
CA PHE A 250 13.83 12.46 -16.51
C PHE A 250 12.83 12.14 -15.40
N LEU A 251 13.28 12.15 -14.14
CA LEU A 251 12.43 11.82 -13.00
C LEU A 251 11.30 12.83 -12.81
N ASP A 252 11.58 14.15 -12.89
CA ASP A 252 10.55 15.19 -12.78
C ASP A 252 9.44 14.98 -13.83
N SER A 253 9.83 14.71 -15.08
CA SER A 253 8.90 14.46 -16.17
C SER A 253 8.03 13.24 -15.92
N GLN A 254 8.61 12.16 -15.39
CA GLN A 254 7.89 10.91 -15.10
C GLN A 254 6.90 11.08 -13.96
N LEU A 255 7.11 12.02 -13.03
CA LEU A 255 6.23 12.27 -11.88
C LEU A 255 5.03 13.18 -12.17
N ASN A 256 4.95 13.78 -13.37
CA ASN A 256 3.79 14.56 -13.79
C ASN A 256 2.55 13.67 -13.98
N LEU A 257 1.35 14.17 -13.68
CA LEU A 257 0.10 13.41 -13.81
C LEU A 257 -0.42 13.28 -15.26
N ASN A 258 0.45 13.45 -16.27
CA ASN A 258 0.05 13.44 -17.68
C ASN A 258 -0.51 12.07 -18.11
N GLY A 259 -1.62 12.07 -18.83
CA GLY A 259 -2.22 10.85 -19.39
C GLY A 259 -1.50 10.35 -20.67
N SER A 260 -2.19 9.49 -21.43
CA SER A 260 -1.72 9.05 -22.75
C SER A 260 -1.69 10.18 -23.77
N LYS A 261 -2.49 11.23 -23.56
CA LYS A 261 -2.45 12.49 -24.30
C LYS A 261 -1.75 13.53 -23.43
N ILE A 262 -0.74 14.18 -23.98
CA ILE A 262 -0.01 15.26 -23.30
C ILE A 262 -0.58 16.58 -23.79
N VAL A 263 -1.16 17.36 -22.87
CA VAL A 263 -1.64 18.72 -23.15
C VAL A 263 -0.52 19.71 -22.86
N ILE A 264 -0.20 20.54 -23.84
CA ILE A 264 0.87 21.54 -23.75
C ILE A 264 0.36 22.90 -24.23
N SER A 265 0.78 23.98 -23.57
CA SER A 265 0.43 25.34 -24.01
C SER A 265 1.17 25.68 -25.30
N GLU A 266 0.60 26.59 -26.11
CA GLU A 266 1.25 27.04 -27.34
C GLU A 266 2.64 27.65 -27.08
N GLN A 267 2.78 28.41 -25.99
CA GLN A 267 4.06 28.99 -25.59
C GLN A 267 5.10 27.91 -25.29
N ASN A 268 4.73 26.90 -24.51
CA ASN A 268 5.65 25.82 -24.14
C ASN A 268 5.99 24.94 -25.34
N LEU A 269 5.02 24.68 -26.23
CA LEU A 269 5.26 23.94 -27.47
C LEU A 269 6.25 24.68 -28.38
N LYS A 270 6.08 25.98 -28.57
CA LYS A 270 7.04 26.81 -29.34
C LYS A 270 8.44 26.81 -28.74
N GLN A 271 8.55 26.70 -27.41
CA GLN A 271 9.84 26.60 -26.74
C GLN A 271 10.46 25.20 -26.93
N LEU A 272 9.64 24.15 -26.82
CA LEU A 272 10.06 22.76 -26.99
C LEU A 272 10.55 22.48 -28.42
N LEU A 273 9.88 23.05 -29.43
CA LEU A 273 10.28 22.94 -30.85
C LEU A 273 11.59 23.66 -31.19
N LYS A 274 12.26 24.32 -30.23
CA LYS A 274 13.64 24.81 -30.42
C LYS A 274 14.67 23.70 -30.23
N ASP A 275 14.27 22.58 -29.62
CA ASP A 275 15.07 21.38 -29.51
C ASP A 275 14.93 20.57 -30.80
N SER A 276 16.04 20.38 -31.51
CA SER A 276 16.06 19.72 -32.83
C SER A 276 15.58 18.28 -32.77
N ASP A 277 15.87 17.56 -31.70
CA ASP A 277 15.52 16.14 -31.56
C ASP A 277 13.99 16.01 -31.37
N VAL A 278 13.40 16.96 -30.63
CA VAL A 278 11.96 17.00 -30.42
C VAL A 278 11.23 17.50 -31.67
N GLU A 279 11.78 18.47 -32.39
CA GLU A 279 11.23 18.95 -33.66
C GLU A 279 11.18 17.80 -34.70
N GLU A 280 12.27 17.06 -34.87
CA GLU A 280 12.34 15.91 -35.79
C GLU A 280 11.40 14.78 -35.37
N MET A 281 11.27 14.51 -34.07
CA MET A 281 10.36 13.46 -33.55
C MET A 281 8.89 13.82 -33.74
N LEU A 282 8.51 15.11 -33.68
CA LEU A 282 7.12 15.55 -33.76
C LEU A 282 6.61 15.79 -35.19
N ASP A 283 7.49 16.05 -36.16
CA ASP A 283 7.12 16.30 -37.56
C ASP A 283 6.23 15.19 -38.21
N PRO A 284 6.43 13.88 -37.92
CA PRO A 284 5.58 12.80 -38.47
C PRO A 284 4.22 12.64 -37.78
N PHE A 285 4.11 13.04 -36.51
CA PHE A 285 2.85 12.99 -35.77
C PHE A 285 2.13 14.28 -36.07
N ALA A 286 1.19 14.27 -37.01
CA ALA A 286 0.30 15.40 -37.24
C ALA A 286 -0.31 15.79 -35.89
N ILE A 287 0.28 16.81 -35.24
CA ILE A 287 -0.22 17.42 -34.01
C ILE A 287 -1.67 17.68 -34.37
N GLU A 288 -2.62 17.01 -33.72
CA GLU A 288 -4.02 17.38 -33.87
C GLU A 288 -4.03 18.87 -33.47
N LYS A 289 -4.06 19.75 -34.47
CA LYS A 289 -3.98 21.20 -34.30
C LYS A 289 -5.34 21.68 -33.78
N THR A 290 -5.83 21.09 -32.70
CA THR A 290 -6.92 21.62 -31.90
C THR A 290 -6.36 22.82 -31.16
N LYS A 291 -6.28 23.96 -31.86
CA LYS A 291 -6.01 25.27 -31.28
C LYS A 291 -7.25 25.69 -30.50
N SER A 292 -7.28 25.39 -29.22
CA SER A 292 -8.32 25.85 -28.31
C SER A 292 -7.70 26.81 -27.29
N SER A 293 -8.22 28.02 -27.19
CA SER A 293 -7.87 28.93 -26.10
C SER A 293 -8.52 28.44 -24.81
N TYR A 294 -7.74 28.30 -23.74
CA TYR A 294 -8.24 27.92 -22.42
C TYR A 294 -8.27 29.12 -21.48
N TYR A 295 -9.28 29.18 -20.61
CA TYR A 295 -9.41 30.19 -19.57
C TYR A 295 -9.23 29.52 -18.21
N ILE A 296 -8.44 30.14 -17.33
CA ILE A 296 -8.28 29.74 -15.93
C ILE A 296 -9.32 30.51 -15.12
N LEU A 297 -10.21 29.79 -14.45
CA LEU A 297 -11.23 30.37 -13.57
C LEU A 297 -10.89 29.99 -12.13
N ASP A 298 -10.74 31.00 -11.27
CA ASP A 298 -10.54 30.80 -9.84
C ASP A 298 -11.90 30.58 -9.15
N GLU A 299 -12.12 29.36 -8.67
CA GLU A 299 -13.37 29.00 -7.99
C GLU A 299 -13.56 29.79 -6.68
N GLU A 300 -12.48 30.14 -5.98
CA GLU A 300 -12.55 30.92 -4.74
C GLU A 300 -13.04 32.34 -5.02
N MET A 301 -12.62 32.94 -6.14
CA MET A 301 -13.18 34.23 -6.59
C MET A 301 -14.67 34.15 -6.92
N LEU A 302 -15.13 33.03 -7.50
CA LEU A 302 -16.55 32.81 -7.78
C LEU A 302 -17.37 32.65 -6.49
N LEU A 303 -16.81 31.95 -5.49
CA LEU A 303 -17.42 31.77 -4.18
C LEU A 303 -17.51 33.09 -3.39
N ASN A 304 -16.53 33.98 -3.56
CA ASN A 304 -16.51 35.31 -2.97
C ASN A 304 -17.37 36.35 -3.70
N SER A 305 -18.09 35.95 -4.76
CA SER A 305 -19.00 36.84 -5.48
C SER A 305 -20.22 37.26 -4.62
N PRO A 306 -20.86 38.40 -4.92
CA PRO A 306 -22.04 38.87 -4.19
C PRO A 306 -23.34 38.10 -4.50
N MET A 307 -23.25 36.98 -5.24
CA MET A 307 -24.40 36.18 -5.64
C MET A 307 -25.01 35.41 -4.46
N SER A 308 -26.22 34.88 -4.62
CA SER A 308 -26.78 33.95 -3.64
C SER A 308 -25.99 32.63 -3.62
N GLU A 309 -25.95 31.94 -2.46
CA GLU A 309 -25.25 30.66 -2.34
C GLU A 309 -25.76 29.61 -3.33
N CYS A 310 -27.08 29.54 -3.55
CA CYS A 310 -27.67 28.65 -4.54
C CYS A 310 -27.18 28.94 -5.97
N ASP A 311 -27.06 30.23 -6.33
CA ASP A 311 -26.60 30.61 -7.67
C ASP A 311 -25.10 30.36 -7.84
N LYS A 312 -24.29 30.58 -6.80
CA LYS A 312 -22.85 30.23 -6.79
C LYS A 312 -22.65 28.74 -7.05
N ILE A 313 -23.33 27.88 -6.29
CA ILE A 313 -23.25 26.43 -6.45
C ILE A 313 -23.68 26.01 -7.87
N SER A 314 -24.77 26.57 -8.38
CA SER A 314 -25.27 26.31 -9.74
C SER A 314 -24.26 26.70 -10.81
N ALA A 315 -23.64 27.87 -10.68
CA ALA A 315 -22.62 28.36 -11.61
C ALA A 315 -21.37 27.48 -11.61
N ILE A 316 -20.83 27.15 -10.43
CA ILE A 316 -19.66 26.27 -10.27
C ILE A 316 -19.91 24.90 -10.89
N ASN A 317 -21.08 24.31 -10.65
CA ASN A 317 -21.44 23.01 -11.23
C ASN A 317 -21.50 23.05 -12.77
N LYS A 318 -22.02 24.13 -13.36
CA LYS A 318 -22.02 24.31 -14.82
C LYS A 318 -20.59 24.44 -15.34
N ILE A 319 -19.75 25.25 -14.69
CA ILE A 319 -18.36 25.45 -15.09
C ILE A 319 -17.59 24.12 -15.07
N ARG A 320 -17.70 23.34 -13.98
CA ARG A 320 -17.10 22.01 -13.86
C ARG A 320 -17.60 21.03 -14.93
N LYS A 321 -18.88 21.07 -15.27
CA LYS A 321 -19.45 20.20 -16.32
C LYS A 321 -18.88 20.51 -17.72
N TYR A 322 -18.51 21.76 -17.97
CA TYR A 322 -17.97 22.20 -19.26
C TYR A 322 -16.44 22.36 -19.27
N SER A 323 -15.74 21.99 -18.18
CA SER A 323 -14.27 22.03 -18.16
C SER A 323 -13.67 20.94 -19.04
N VAL A 324 -12.50 21.21 -19.61
CA VAL A 324 -11.81 20.31 -20.57
C VAL A 324 -10.83 19.36 -19.84
N THR A 325 -11.03 19.16 -18.55
CA THR A 325 -10.22 18.27 -17.72
C THR A 325 -10.60 16.82 -17.96
N ASP A 326 -9.64 15.91 -17.98
CA ASP A 326 -9.93 14.48 -18.08
C ASP A 326 -10.76 14.00 -16.86
N ASP A 327 -11.79 13.18 -17.13
CA ASP A 327 -12.63 12.57 -16.08
C ASP A 327 -11.83 11.62 -15.16
N ASN A 328 -10.71 11.08 -15.67
CA ASN A 328 -9.78 10.25 -14.92
C ASN A 328 -8.38 10.31 -15.51
N ILE A 329 -7.37 10.29 -14.64
CA ILE A 329 -5.96 10.18 -15.02
C ILE A 329 -5.53 8.74 -14.81
N LYS A 330 -5.16 8.05 -15.89
CA LYS A 330 -4.62 6.69 -15.86
C LYS A 330 -3.11 6.72 -16.04
N ILE A 331 -2.38 5.99 -15.20
CA ILE A 331 -0.96 5.74 -15.42
C ILE A 331 -0.85 4.77 -16.60
N ASN A 332 -0.17 5.20 -17.65
CA ASN A 332 -0.03 4.42 -18.88
C ASN A 332 0.98 3.27 -18.67
N SER A 333 0.72 2.11 -19.25
CA SER A 333 1.65 0.97 -19.25
C SER A 333 2.99 1.31 -19.93
N SER A 334 3.02 2.29 -20.83
CA SER A 334 4.27 2.77 -21.42
C SER A 334 5.18 3.50 -20.43
N ALA A 335 4.65 4.02 -19.31
CA ALA A 335 5.45 4.73 -18.32
C ALA A 335 6.48 3.80 -17.66
N ASP A 336 6.05 2.58 -17.29
CA ASP A 336 6.95 1.53 -16.79
C ASP A 336 8.04 1.19 -17.83
N ARG A 337 7.68 1.12 -19.12
CA ARG A 337 8.62 0.80 -20.21
C ARG A 337 9.67 1.89 -20.39
N ILE A 338 9.26 3.16 -20.39
CA ILE A 338 10.17 4.32 -20.51
C ILE A 338 11.15 4.32 -19.33
N LEU A 339 10.61 4.18 -18.11
CA LEU A 339 11.39 4.08 -16.88
C LEU A 339 12.39 2.93 -16.90
N PHE A 340 11.94 1.74 -17.30
CA PHE A 340 12.80 0.56 -17.40
C PHE A 340 13.93 0.74 -18.41
N ASN A 341 13.64 1.31 -19.59
CA ASN A 341 14.64 1.54 -20.63
C ASN A 341 15.71 2.53 -20.17
N TYR A 342 15.30 3.63 -19.51
CA TYR A 342 16.23 4.62 -18.97
C TYR A 342 17.10 4.05 -17.85
N ILE A 343 16.52 3.31 -16.91
CA ILE A 343 17.29 2.63 -15.85
C ILE A 343 18.31 1.66 -16.44
N ASN A 344 18.01 0.99 -17.56
CA ASN A 344 18.99 0.12 -18.19
C ASN A 344 20.10 0.89 -18.92
N SER A 345 19.85 2.09 -19.44
CA SER A 345 20.88 2.88 -20.12
C SER A 345 21.90 3.48 -19.16
N ILE A 346 21.51 3.80 -17.92
CA ILE A 346 22.43 4.31 -16.89
C ILE A 346 23.25 3.22 -16.19
N ASN A 347 22.84 1.95 -16.30
CA ASN A 347 23.50 0.79 -15.67
C ASN A 347 24.43 0.02 -16.63
N LEU A 348 24.62 0.51 -17.86
CA LEU A 348 25.60 0.04 -18.85
C LEU A 348 26.83 0.95 -18.80
#